data_AF-A0A2E0RWY9-F1
#
_entry.id   AF-A0A2E0RWY9-F1
#
_cell.length_a   1.000
_cell.length_b   1.000
_cell.length_c   1.000
_cell.angle_alpha   90.00
_cell.angle_beta   90.00
_cell.angle_gamma   90.00
#
_symmetry.space_group_name_H-M   'P 1'
#
loop_
_entity.id
_entity.type
_entity.pdbx_description
1 polymer ?
#
loop_
_entity_poly.entity_id
_entity_poly.type
_entity_poly.pdbx_seq_one_letter_code
_entity_poly.pdbx_strand_id
1 'polypeptide(L)' 'RRLAEHGGSHPHLVHEFVSAITEGRPPAIDAVVGARWTAPGIVAHQSALAGGEALSVPEFADLTADDRKRQP' A
#
# COMPACT_ATOMS: atom_id res chain seq x y z
N ARG A 1 -27.17 -9.13 11.05
CA ARG A 1 -26.47 -8.91 9.76
C ARG A 1 -25.09 -8.36 10.09
N ARG A 2 -24.00 -9.12 9.98
CA ARG A 2 -22.66 -8.51 9.99
C ARG A 2 -22.60 -7.68 8.72
N LEU A 3 -22.51 -6.36 8.86
CA LEU A 3 -22.07 -5.50 7.75
C LEU A 3 -20.71 -6.07 7.31
N ALA A 4 -20.46 -6.19 6.02
CA ALA A 4 -19.25 -6.81 5.51
C ALA A 4 -18.01 -6.02 6.00
N GLU A 5 -17.40 -6.46 7.10
CA GLU A 5 -16.24 -5.85 7.78
C GLU A 5 -16.34 -4.31 7.96
N HIS A 6 -15.22 -3.56 7.95
CA HIS A 6 -15.13 -2.12 8.22
C HIS A 6 -15.93 -1.25 7.21
N GLY A 7 -17.26 -1.22 7.37
CA GLY A 7 -18.16 -0.43 6.53
C GLY A 7 -18.27 -0.89 5.08
N GLY A 8 -17.88 -2.14 4.75
CA GLY A 8 -17.93 -2.67 3.38
C GLY A 8 -16.63 -2.52 2.57
N SER A 9 -15.59 -1.86 3.10
CA SER A 9 -14.33 -1.59 2.38
C SER A 9 -13.58 -2.85 1.93
N HIS A 10 -13.53 -3.88 2.78
CA HIS A 10 -12.72 -5.08 2.56
C HIS A 10 -13.08 -5.84 1.27
N PRO A 11 -14.36 -6.18 0.99
CA PRO A 11 -14.70 -6.84 -0.26
C PRO A 11 -14.43 -5.97 -1.49
N HIS A 12 -14.52 -4.64 -1.39
CA HIS A 12 -14.20 -3.74 -2.51
C HIS A 12 -12.70 -3.71 -2.81
N LEU A 13 -11.84 -3.64 -1.78
CA LEU A 13 -10.39 -3.68 -1.96
C LEU A 13 -9.91 -5.03 -2.52
N VAL A 14 -10.45 -6.13 -2.01
CA VAL A 14 -10.14 -7.47 -2.54
C VAL A 14 -10.61 -7.61 -3.99
N HIS A 15 -11.82 -7.15 -4.30
CA HIS A 15 -12.33 -7.18 -5.66
C HIS A 15 -11.46 -6.34 -6.62
N GLU A 16 -11.05 -5.15 -6.23
CA GLU A 16 -10.18 -4.29 -7.06
C GLU A 16 -8.88 -5.02 -7.42
N PHE A 17 -8.18 -5.56 -6.41
CA PHE A 17 -6.91 -6.24 -6.59
C PHE A 17 -7.04 -7.47 -7.48
N VAL A 18 -8.03 -8.34 -7.23
CA VAL A 18 -8.25 -9.55 -8.03
C VAL A 18 -8.65 -9.20 -9.47
N SER A 19 -9.56 -8.25 -9.65
CA SER A 19 -9.97 -7.82 -10.99
C SER A 19 -8.80 -7.24 -11.79
N ALA A 20 -7.89 -6.49 -11.14
CA ALA A 20 -6.71 -5.94 -11.78
C ALA A 20 -5.84 -7.02 -12.44
N ILE A 21 -5.59 -8.10 -11.69
CA ILE A 21 -4.82 -9.25 -12.15
C ILE A 21 -5.53 -9.92 -13.33
N THR A 22 -6.83 -10.22 -13.19
CA THR A 22 -7.58 -10.93 -14.24
C THR A 22 -7.74 -10.12 -15.53
N GLU A 23 -7.73 -8.79 -15.43
CA GLU A 23 -7.85 -7.87 -16.56
C GLU A 23 -6.48 -7.44 -17.13
N GLY A 24 -5.37 -7.86 -16.51
CA GLY A 24 -4.02 -7.48 -16.95
C GLY A 24 -3.73 -5.98 -16.83
N ARG A 25 -4.38 -5.30 -15.86
CA ARG A 25 -4.17 -3.88 -15.58
C ARG A 25 -3.41 -3.70 -14.25
N PRO A 26 -2.72 -2.57 -14.04
CA PRO A 26 -2.15 -2.27 -12.74
C PRO A 26 -3.23 -2.19 -11.65
N PRO A 27 -2.96 -2.71 -10.44
CA PRO A 27 -3.86 -2.53 -9.30
C PRO A 27 -3.89 -1.06 -8.87
N ALA A 28 -4.97 -0.65 -8.22
CA ALA A 28 -5.09 0.72 -7.68
C ALA A 28 -4.05 0.96 -6.58
N ILE A 29 -3.75 -0.07 -5.79
CA ILE A 29 -2.72 -0.06 -4.75
C ILE A 29 -1.58 -0.99 -5.19
N ASP A 30 -0.50 -0.41 -5.70
CA ASP A 30 0.71 -1.13 -6.08
C ASP A 30 1.72 -1.22 -4.91
N ALA A 31 2.85 -1.90 -5.15
CA ALA A 31 3.88 -2.08 -4.13
C ALA A 31 4.48 -0.77 -3.63
N VAL A 32 4.57 0.27 -4.47
CA VAL A 32 5.10 1.59 -4.09
C VAL A 32 4.11 2.34 -3.22
N VAL A 33 2.83 2.31 -3.56
CA VAL A 33 1.77 2.88 -2.71
C VAL A 33 1.76 2.17 -1.35
N GLY A 34 1.83 0.85 -1.33
CA GLY A 34 1.92 0.07 -0.09
C GLY A 34 3.15 0.44 0.75
N ALA A 35 4.32 0.63 0.11
CA ALA A 35 5.54 1.06 0.79
C ALA A 35 5.41 2.46 1.39
N ARG A 36 4.85 3.42 0.64
CA ARG A 36 4.60 4.80 1.11
C ARG A 36 3.66 4.85 2.31
N TRP A 37 2.65 3.98 2.37
CA TRP A 37 1.75 3.91 3.52
C TRP A 37 2.38 3.23 4.74
N THR A 38 3.27 2.26 4.49
CA THR A 38 3.88 1.45 5.56
C THR A 38 5.10 2.14 6.19
N ALA A 39 5.94 2.79 5.38
CA ALA A 39 7.22 3.36 5.83
C ALA A 39 7.08 4.40 6.97
N PRO A 40 6.10 5.34 6.96
CA PRO A 40 5.92 6.27 8.07
C PRO A 40 5.67 5.56 9.41
N GLY A 41 4.91 4.46 9.40
CA GLY A 41 4.65 3.67 10.61
C GLY A 41 5.91 3.01 11.18
N ILE A 42 6.77 2.47 10.31
CA ILE A 42 8.06 1.90 10.69
C ILE A 42 8.97 2.98 11.28
N VAL A 43 9.09 4.13 10.59
CA VAL A 43 9.94 5.25 11.04
C VAL A 43 9.42 5.85 12.34
N ALA A 44 8.10 5.98 12.51
CA ALA A 44 7.51 6.43 13.77
C ALA A 44 7.83 5.47 14.93
N HIS A 45 7.82 4.16 14.69
CA HIS A 45 8.22 3.18 15.70
C HIS A 45 9.71 3.35 16.07
N GLN A 46 10.59 3.53 15.09
CA GLN A 46 12.02 3.79 15.33
C GLN A 46 12.24 5.10 16.09
N SER A 47 11.52 6.17 15.72
CA SER A 47 11.55 7.46 16.41
C SER A 47 11.16 7.31 17.88
N ALA A 48 10.09 6.56 18.18
CA ALA A 48 9.66 6.30 19.55
C ALA A 48 10.73 5.58 20.40
N LEU A 49 11.44 4.61 19.80
CA LEU A 49 12.56 3.93 20.45
C LEU A 49 13.77 4.86 20.68
N ALA A 50 13.92 5.89 19.85
CA ALA A 50 14.96 6.92 19.95
C ALA A 50 14.52 8.15 20.77
N GLY A 51 13.52 8.01 21.65
CA GLY A 51 13.06 9.10 22.51
C GLY A 51 12.29 10.21 21.77
N GLY A 52 11.74 9.90 20.60
CA GLY A 52 10.97 10.84 19.78
C GLY A 52 11.81 11.68 18.82
N GLU A 53 13.01 11.22 18.46
CA GLU A 53 13.85 11.89 17.45
C GLU A 53 13.12 12.02 16.11
N ALA A 54 13.26 13.18 15.45
CA ALA A 54 12.72 13.38 14.11
C ALA A 54 13.55 12.61 13.08
N LEU A 55 12.97 11.54 12.53
CA LEU A 55 13.61 10.69 11.53
C LEU A 55 12.99 10.92 10.14
N SER A 56 13.81 10.79 9.10
CA SER A 56 13.36 10.93 7.71
C SER A 56 12.62 9.68 7.24
N VAL A 57 11.45 9.87 6.64
CA VAL A 57 10.73 8.80 5.95
C VAL A 57 11.33 8.63 4.55
N PRO A 58 11.62 7.40 4.11
CA PRO A 58 12.17 7.16 2.78
C PRO A 58 11.17 7.53 1.68
N GLU A 59 11.68 8.16 0.63
CA GLU A 59 10.93 8.45 -0.59
C GLU A 59 11.01 7.28 -1.56
N PHE A 60 9.87 6.94 -2.18
CA PHE A 60 9.78 5.88 -3.18
C PHE A 60 9.40 6.49 -4.52
N ALA A 61 10.16 6.16 -5.58
CA ALA A 61 9.82 6.59 -6.94
C ALA A 61 8.59 5.82 -7.46
N ASP A 62 7.78 6.49 -8.30
CA ASP A 62 6.66 5.82 -8.96
C ASP A 62 7.16 4.73 -9.92
N LEU A 63 6.39 3.65 -10.02
CA LEU A 63 6.63 2.59 -10.99
C LEU A 63 6.37 3.10 -12.41
N THR A 64 7.29 2.78 -13.33
CA THR A 64 7.05 3.02 -14.76
C THR A 64 5.94 2.10 -15.29
N ALA A 65 5.44 2.40 -16.49
CA ALA A 65 4.46 1.52 -17.14
C ALA A 65 4.99 0.08 -17.33
N ASP A 66 6.29 -0.08 -17.56
CA ASP A 66 6.91 -1.39 -17.72
C ASP A 66 7.11 -2.10 -16.38
N ASP A 67 7.44 -1.37 -15.31
CA ASP A 67 7.52 -1.93 -13.96
C ASP A 67 6.15 -2.45 -13.50
N ARG A 68 5.09 -1.68 -13.75
CA ARG A 68 3.72 -2.04 -13.38
C ARG A 68 3.20 -3.29 -14.11
N LYS A 69 3.66 -3.53 -15.35
CA LYS A 69 3.32 -4.75 -16.11
C LYS A 69 4.08 -6.00 -15.62
N ARG A 70 5.20 -5.80 -14.91
CA ARG A 70 6.03 -6.90 -14.36
C ARG A 70 5.62 -7.31 -12.95
N GLN A 71 4.80 -6.50 -12.29
CA GLN A 71 4.23 -6.86 -11.00
C GLN A 71 3.10 -7.87 -11.21
N PRO A 72 3.06 -8.96 -10.42
CA PRO A 72 2.04 -9.99 -10.54
C PRO A 72 0.63 -9.50 -10.22
#